data_AF-A0A0D0TZP2-F1
#
_entry.id   AF-A0A0D0TZP2-F1
#
_cell.length_a   1.000
_cell.length_b   1.000
_cell.length_c   1.000
_cell.angle_alpha   90.00
_cell.angle_beta   90.00
_cell.angle_gamma   90.00
#
_symmetry.space_group_name_H-M   'P 1'
#
loop_
_entity.id
_entity.type
_entity.pdbx_description
1 polymer ?
#
loop_
_entity_poly.entity_id
_entity_poly.type
_entity_poly.pdbx_seq_one_letter_code
_entity_poly.pdbx_strand_id
1 'polypeptide(L)'
;MSVNPPQPVNVTTDSSVKADREAVYLPPSELALKYNKGLQRPLAVQPHPSASQAGSTKIKKIETFYVRPRWLFVRVETEGGVVGWGEGTLEGHTEAVQVLTLCRLIGWDAMNIEEIYTYLYRHRFYRGGEVLMSAMSGVDIALWDIKGKVLGVPVWELLGGKVRERCDVYGWVGGDRPSDVAEQAKVRKEQGFRFVKMNATESIGWLDSPHALDDTVKRLAEVKAIGIDAGLPFFIEEPLLPGHVNELKDLYNKTNIPIALGERLFTRLDVRPYLEAGCIDLIQPDIAHAGGISETKKIAIMAEAYDVGLAPHCPLGPLAFAASLHVGFSTPNFVICEMSLKMHYNVGKDLLSYMLNPEVFDIENGSIGLLTAPGLGIELNEDMIRKEAAEAAELEPWINPLFRGEDGAMREW
;
A
#
# COMPACT_ATOMS: atom_id res chain seq x y z
N MET A 1 6.50 66.23 -35.99
CA MET A 1 6.06 64.85 -36.26
C MET A 1 5.31 64.36 -35.03
N SER A 2 4.09 64.87 -34.79
CA SER A 2 2.80 64.22 -35.09
C SER A 2 2.80 62.71 -34.78
N VAL A 3 2.19 62.40 -33.63
CA VAL A 3 1.91 61.08 -33.09
C VAL A 3 0.60 60.60 -33.71
N ASN A 4 0.60 59.47 -34.40
CA ASN A 4 -0.64 58.82 -34.80
C ASN A 4 -1.14 57.92 -33.66
N PRO A 5 -2.36 58.13 -33.15
CA PRO A 5 -2.94 57.23 -32.15
C PRO A 5 -3.32 55.88 -32.80
N PRO A 6 -3.30 54.77 -32.03
CA PRO A 6 -3.73 53.47 -32.51
C PRO A 6 -5.21 53.49 -32.89
N GLN A 7 -5.52 52.91 -34.05
CA GLN A 7 -6.87 52.73 -34.56
C GLN A 7 -7.66 51.75 -33.65
N PRO A 8 -8.96 52.00 -33.39
CA PRO A 8 -9.78 51.07 -32.63
C PRO A 8 -10.02 49.80 -33.47
N VAL A 9 -9.69 48.65 -32.90
CA VAL A 9 -10.13 47.36 -33.44
C VAL A 9 -11.62 47.22 -33.12
N ASN A 10 -12.47 47.34 -34.13
CA ASN A 10 -13.88 47.00 -34.04
C ASN A 10 -13.99 45.49 -33.75
N VAL A 11 -14.14 45.13 -32.49
CA VAL A 11 -14.62 43.80 -32.11
C VAL A 11 -16.13 43.81 -32.37
N THR A 12 -16.53 43.25 -33.51
CA THR A 12 -17.91 42.80 -33.70
C THR A 12 -18.17 41.73 -32.66
N THR A 13 -18.88 42.06 -31.58
CA THR A 13 -19.45 41.06 -30.69
C THR A 13 -20.54 40.35 -31.45
N ASP A 14 -20.18 39.24 -32.08
CA ASP A 14 -21.16 38.28 -32.55
C ASP A 14 -21.86 37.71 -31.31
N SER A 15 -23.06 38.21 -31.02
CA SER A 15 -23.86 37.82 -29.86
C SER A 15 -24.46 36.41 -29.99
N SER A 16 -23.95 35.57 -30.90
CA SER A 16 -24.49 34.25 -31.20
C SER A 16 -23.67 33.07 -30.68
N VAL A 17 -22.55 33.29 -29.97
CA VAL A 17 -21.79 32.20 -29.33
C VAL A 17 -21.74 32.39 -27.82
N LYS A 18 -22.89 32.20 -27.16
CA LYS A 18 -22.86 31.70 -25.78
C LYS A 18 -22.34 30.27 -25.86
N ALA A 19 -21.05 30.09 -25.55
CA ALA A 19 -20.56 28.77 -25.21
C ALA A 19 -21.24 28.36 -23.89
N ASP A 20 -22.40 27.72 -24.00
CA ASP A 20 -23.04 27.02 -22.89
C ASP A 20 -22.11 25.89 -22.46
N ARG A 21 -21.17 26.21 -21.58
CA ARG A 21 -20.43 25.23 -20.79
C ARG A 21 -21.28 24.86 -19.59
N GLU A 22 -22.46 24.29 -19.84
CA GLU A 22 -23.13 23.52 -18.80
C GLU A 22 -22.29 22.26 -18.56
N ALA A 23 -21.77 22.12 -17.35
CA ALA A 23 -21.12 20.89 -16.91
C ALA A 23 -22.19 19.80 -16.77
N VAL A 24 -22.40 19.03 -17.83
CA VAL A 24 -23.24 17.83 -17.77
C VAL A 24 -22.45 16.75 -17.04
N TYR A 25 -22.83 16.47 -15.79
CA TYR A 25 -22.34 15.31 -15.06
C TYR A 25 -22.98 14.06 -15.66
N LEU A 26 -22.23 13.37 -16.52
CA LEU A 26 -22.66 12.07 -17.03
C LEU A 26 -22.57 11.04 -15.90
N PRO A 27 -23.55 10.14 -15.77
CA PRO A 27 -23.41 9.01 -14.88
C PRO A 27 -22.22 8.13 -15.33
N PRO A 28 -21.53 7.47 -14.40
CA PRO A 28 -20.26 6.79 -14.67
C PRO A 28 -20.32 5.66 -15.70
N SER A 29 -21.49 5.02 -15.83
CA SER A 29 -21.75 4.02 -16.86
C SER A 29 -21.78 4.59 -18.28
N GLU A 30 -22.18 5.86 -18.46
CA GLU A 30 -22.17 6.55 -19.76
C GLU A 30 -20.78 7.07 -20.13
N LEU A 31 -19.97 7.46 -19.13
CA LEU A 31 -18.55 7.78 -19.29
C LEU A 31 -17.78 6.58 -19.84
N ALA A 32 -17.93 5.42 -19.20
CA ALA A 32 -17.32 4.18 -19.65
C ALA A 32 -17.69 3.87 -21.12
N LEU A 33 -18.97 3.96 -21.50
CA LEU A 33 -19.44 3.70 -22.86
C LEU A 33 -18.92 4.71 -23.89
N LYS A 34 -18.85 5.99 -23.54
CA LYS A 34 -18.43 7.07 -24.45
C LYS A 34 -16.96 6.96 -24.85
N TYR A 35 -16.11 6.51 -23.93
CA TYR A 35 -14.66 6.42 -24.13
C TYR A 35 -14.17 4.99 -24.50
N ASN A 36 -15.05 3.98 -24.51
CA ASN A 36 -14.68 2.58 -24.82
C ASN A 36 -14.40 2.26 -26.30
N LYS A 37 -14.12 3.24 -27.16
CA LYS A 37 -13.97 3.00 -28.61
C LYS A 37 -12.62 2.36 -29.03
N GLY A 38 -11.74 2.03 -28.09
CA GLY A 38 -10.35 1.63 -28.37
C GLY A 38 -10.01 0.14 -28.25
N LEU A 39 -10.83 -0.68 -27.59
CA LEU A 39 -10.53 -2.11 -27.37
C LEU A 39 -11.74 -2.97 -27.75
N GLN A 40 -11.96 -3.14 -29.05
CA GLN A 40 -12.88 -4.18 -29.55
C GLN A 40 -12.11 -5.37 -30.10
N ARG A 41 -11.80 -6.29 -29.19
CA ARG A 41 -12.27 -7.67 -29.26
C ARG A 41 -12.34 -8.15 -27.81
N PRO A 42 -13.46 -8.69 -27.32
CA PRO A 42 -13.37 -9.59 -26.20
C PRO A 42 -12.44 -10.70 -26.69
N LEU A 43 -11.27 -10.84 -26.07
CA LEU A 43 -10.72 -12.19 -25.95
C LEU A 43 -11.89 -13.03 -25.42
N ALA A 44 -12.08 -14.24 -25.96
CA ALA A 44 -13.08 -15.14 -25.41
C ALA A 44 -12.58 -15.53 -24.01
N VAL A 45 -12.80 -14.64 -23.05
CA VAL A 45 -12.42 -14.82 -21.67
C VAL A 45 -13.47 -15.74 -21.10
N GLN A 46 -13.05 -16.97 -20.80
CA GLN A 46 -13.87 -17.88 -20.02
C GLN A 46 -14.21 -17.15 -18.71
N PRO A 47 -15.50 -16.99 -18.36
CA PRO A 47 -15.86 -16.36 -17.09
C PRO A 47 -15.15 -17.07 -15.94
N HIS A 48 -14.61 -16.30 -15.00
CA HIS A 48 -14.00 -16.87 -13.80
C HIS A 48 -14.99 -17.85 -13.12
N PRO A 49 -14.54 -18.96 -12.50
CA PRO A 49 -15.45 -19.96 -11.89
C PRO A 49 -16.46 -19.41 -10.87
N SER A 50 -16.16 -18.25 -10.26
CA SER A 50 -17.08 -17.56 -9.34
C SER A 50 -18.20 -16.77 -10.04
N ALA A 51 -18.20 -16.67 -11.36
CA ALA A 51 -19.19 -15.88 -12.10
C ALA A 51 -20.56 -16.58 -12.13
N SER A 52 -21.58 -15.93 -11.57
CA SER A 52 -22.99 -16.35 -11.64
C SER A 52 -23.71 -15.82 -12.89
N GLN A 53 -23.24 -14.72 -13.48
CA GLN A 53 -23.69 -14.21 -14.78
C GLN A 53 -22.47 -13.91 -15.65
N ALA A 54 -22.45 -14.48 -16.85
CA ALA A 54 -21.34 -14.28 -17.77
C ALA A 54 -21.24 -12.81 -18.20
N GLY A 55 -20.08 -12.19 -17.96
CA GLY A 55 -19.68 -10.94 -18.60
C GLY A 55 -20.11 -9.63 -17.94
N SER A 56 -20.89 -9.60 -16.85
CA SER A 56 -21.14 -8.34 -16.12
C SER A 56 -20.05 -8.09 -15.06
N THR A 57 -19.30 -7.01 -15.24
CA THR A 57 -18.24 -6.56 -14.33
C THR A 57 -18.63 -5.34 -13.50
N LYS A 58 -19.91 -4.94 -13.57
CA LYS A 58 -20.41 -3.80 -12.79
C LYS A 58 -20.38 -4.12 -11.30
N ILE A 59 -19.93 -3.16 -10.50
CA ILE A 59 -19.88 -3.29 -9.04
C ILE A 59 -21.32 -3.33 -8.50
N LYS A 60 -21.66 -4.41 -7.82
CA LYS A 60 -22.96 -4.66 -7.20
C LYS A 60 -22.94 -4.32 -5.71
N LYS A 61 -21.85 -4.63 -5.01
CA LYS A 61 -21.74 -4.45 -3.56
C LYS A 61 -20.30 -4.14 -3.14
N ILE A 62 -20.14 -3.30 -2.13
CA ILE A 62 -18.88 -3.09 -1.42
C ILE A 62 -19.15 -3.29 0.07
N GLU A 63 -18.32 -4.10 0.72
CA GLU A 63 -18.39 -4.40 2.15
C GLU A 63 -17.02 -4.20 2.78
N THR A 64 -17.00 -3.87 4.08
CA THR A 64 -15.78 -3.77 4.88
C THR A 64 -15.88 -4.68 6.09
N PHE A 65 -14.78 -5.31 6.46
CA PHE A 65 -14.68 -6.26 7.57
C PHE A 65 -13.52 -5.85 8.47
N TYR A 66 -13.81 -5.31 9.64
CA TYR A 66 -12.80 -5.14 10.68
C TYR A 66 -12.57 -6.49 11.34
N VAL A 67 -11.33 -6.98 11.31
CA VAL A 67 -10.98 -8.30 11.81
C VAL A 67 -9.70 -8.24 12.65
N ARG A 68 -9.54 -9.21 13.54
CA ARG A 68 -8.29 -9.36 14.30
C ARG A 68 -7.10 -9.59 13.35
N PRO A 69 -5.87 -9.19 13.72
CA PRO A 69 -5.53 -8.50 14.97
C PRO A 69 -5.99 -7.03 15.01
N ARG A 70 -6.04 -6.34 13.87
CA ARG A 70 -6.56 -4.95 13.74
C ARG A 70 -6.72 -4.52 12.26
N TRP A 71 -7.07 -5.46 11.38
CA TRP A 71 -7.09 -5.24 9.93
C TRP A 71 -8.46 -4.82 9.41
N LEU A 72 -8.47 -4.11 8.28
CA LEU A 72 -9.69 -3.76 7.56
C LEU A 72 -9.69 -4.34 6.14
N PHE A 73 -10.43 -5.43 5.95
CA PHE A 73 -10.62 -6.02 4.64
C PHE A 73 -11.77 -5.35 3.89
N VAL A 74 -11.59 -5.16 2.60
CA VAL A 74 -12.57 -4.60 1.67
C VAL A 74 -12.94 -5.69 0.67
N ARG A 75 -14.24 -5.94 0.52
CA ARG A 75 -14.80 -6.90 -0.44
C ARG A 75 -15.61 -6.16 -1.47
N VAL A 76 -15.33 -6.39 -2.74
CA VAL A 76 -16.08 -5.84 -3.87
C VAL A 76 -16.70 -6.99 -4.65
N GLU A 77 -18.03 -6.98 -4.79
CA GLU A 77 -18.77 -7.98 -5.55
C GLU A 77 -19.32 -7.35 -6.82
N THR A 78 -19.15 -8.03 -7.95
CA THR A 78 -19.72 -7.64 -9.25
C THR A 78 -21.11 -8.25 -9.46
N GLU A 79 -21.91 -7.66 -10.35
CA GLU A 79 -23.19 -8.24 -10.81
C GLU A 79 -23.00 -9.63 -11.44
N GLY A 80 -21.84 -9.86 -12.06
CA GLY A 80 -21.43 -11.16 -12.59
C GLY A 80 -21.08 -12.19 -11.52
N GLY A 81 -21.02 -11.83 -10.24
CA GLY A 81 -20.69 -12.74 -9.13
C GLY A 81 -19.20 -12.87 -8.80
N VAL A 82 -18.31 -12.24 -9.58
CA VAL A 82 -16.88 -12.20 -9.24
C VAL A 82 -16.67 -11.30 -8.02
N VAL A 83 -15.90 -11.80 -7.06
CA VAL A 83 -15.55 -11.11 -5.81
C VAL A 83 -14.05 -10.82 -5.79
N GLY A 84 -13.73 -9.55 -5.57
CA GLY A 84 -12.38 -9.07 -5.27
C GLY A 84 -12.22 -8.74 -3.81
N TRP A 85 -11.02 -8.97 -3.31
CA TRP A 85 -10.63 -8.60 -1.96
C TRP A 85 -9.47 -7.63 -1.97
N GLY A 86 -9.47 -6.69 -1.04
CA GLY A 86 -8.39 -5.75 -0.80
C GLY A 86 -8.31 -5.35 0.66
N GLU A 87 -7.30 -4.57 1.00
CA GLU A 87 -7.03 -4.18 2.38
C GLU A 87 -6.80 -2.68 2.47
N GLY A 88 -7.55 -2.05 3.38
CA GLY A 88 -7.48 -0.62 3.66
C GLY A 88 -7.29 -0.38 5.16
N THR A 89 -6.51 -1.23 5.81
CA THR A 89 -6.12 -1.07 7.22
C THR A 89 -5.54 0.33 7.43
N LEU A 90 -5.88 0.99 8.54
CA LEU A 90 -5.28 2.24 9.01
C LEU A 90 -5.29 2.24 10.54
N GLU A 91 -4.21 1.73 11.13
CA GLU A 91 -4.02 1.58 12.55
C GLU A 91 -4.35 2.88 13.30
N GLY A 92 -5.17 2.77 14.36
CA GLY A 92 -5.61 3.90 15.17
C GLY A 92 -6.78 4.70 14.57
N HIS A 93 -7.04 4.56 13.27
CA HIS A 93 -8.05 5.36 12.55
C HIS A 93 -8.97 4.53 11.64
N THR A 94 -9.01 3.20 11.82
CA THR A 94 -9.80 2.28 10.99
C THR A 94 -11.27 2.66 10.87
N GLU A 95 -11.88 3.20 11.94
CA GLU A 95 -13.27 3.68 11.93
C GLU A 95 -13.49 4.79 10.91
N ALA A 96 -12.52 5.71 10.76
CA ALA A 96 -12.60 6.79 9.80
C ALA A 96 -12.57 6.25 8.36
N VAL A 97 -11.79 5.20 8.11
CA VAL A 97 -11.74 4.52 6.81
C VAL A 97 -13.06 3.82 6.51
N GLN A 98 -13.65 3.12 7.49
CA GLN A 98 -14.92 2.40 7.35
C GLN A 98 -16.10 3.31 7.02
N VAL A 99 -16.16 4.48 7.65
CA VAL A 99 -17.26 5.44 7.44
C VAL A 99 -17.16 6.08 6.04
N LEU A 100 -15.98 6.09 5.41
CA LEU A 100 -15.82 6.66 4.08
C LEU A 100 -16.69 5.91 3.07
N THR A 101 -17.78 6.56 2.66
CA THR A 101 -18.76 5.92 1.79
C THR A 101 -18.21 5.75 0.37
N LEU A 102 -17.98 4.48 0.02
CA LEU A 102 -17.57 4.02 -1.32
C LEU A 102 -18.75 3.52 -2.16
N CYS A 103 -19.99 3.54 -1.62
CA CYS A 103 -21.19 3.10 -2.35
C CYS A 103 -21.49 3.89 -3.63
N ARG A 104 -20.84 5.05 -3.83
CA ARG A 104 -20.92 5.82 -5.09
C ARG A 104 -20.30 5.08 -6.28
N LEU A 105 -19.57 3.99 -6.03
CA LEU A 105 -18.99 3.12 -7.05
C LEU A 105 -19.96 2.01 -7.51
N ILE A 106 -21.10 1.80 -6.84
CA ILE A 106 -22.09 0.82 -7.29
C ILE A 106 -22.57 1.19 -8.70
N GLY A 107 -22.60 0.20 -9.60
CA GLY A 107 -22.95 0.35 -11.01
C GLY A 107 -21.80 0.74 -11.95
N TRP A 108 -20.64 1.11 -11.42
CA TRP A 108 -19.43 1.33 -12.21
C TRP A 108 -18.84 0.01 -12.68
N ASP A 109 -18.17 0.01 -13.83
CA ASP A 109 -17.44 -1.15 -14.30
C ASP A 109 -16.14 -1.33 -13.49
N ALA A 110 -16.02 -2.46 -12.77
CA ALA A 110 -14.84 -2.77 -11.97
C ALA A 110 -13.55 -2.89 -12.81
N MET A 111 -13.68 -3.08 -14.13
CA MET A 111 -12.52 -3.16 -15.04
C MET A 111 -11.87 -1.80 -15.27
N ASN A 112 -12.57 -0.69 -15.01
CA ASN A 112 -12.09 0.68 -15.24
C ASN A 112 -11.32 1.24 -14.02
N ILE A 113 -10.32 0.49 -13.55
CA ILE A 113 -9.55 0.80 -12.32
C ILE A 113 -9.00 2.24 -12.32
N GLU A 114 -8.32 2.68 -13.38
CA GLU A 114 -7.71 4.01 -13.43
C GLU A 114 -8.75 5.14 -13.42
N GLU A 115 -9.93 4.89 -14.00
CA GLU A 115 -11.06 5.84 -13.98
C GLU A 115 -11.62 5.96 -12.56
N ILE A 116 -11.84 4.83 -11.89
CA ILE A 116 -12.29 4.77 -10.50
C ILE A 116 -11.27 5.45 -9.58
N TYR A 117 -9.98 5.13 -9.72
CA TYR A 117 -8.90 5.76 -8.98
C TYR A 117 -8.91 7.28 -9.18
N THR A 118 -8.98 7.73 -10.44
CA THR A 118 -9.03 9.16 -10.79
C THR A 118 -10.24 9.85 -10.19
N TYR A 119 -11.41 9.22 -10.21
CA TYR A 119 -12.62 9.73 -9.59
C TYR A 119 -12.46 9.86 -8.08
N LEU A 120 -12.01 8.82 -7.39
CA LEU A 120 -11.82 8.83 -5.94
C LEU A 120 -10.79 9.88 -5.51
N TYR A 121 -9.67 9.99 -6.24
CA TYR A 121 -8.57 10.90 -5.89
C TYR A 121 -8.85 12.36 -6.25
N ARG A 122 -9.40 12.63 -7.45
CA ARG A 122 -9.42 13.99 -8.02
C ARG A 122 -10.79 14.64 -8.05
N HIS A 123 -11.86 13.85 -8.14
CA HIS A 123 -13.22 14.40 -8.28
C HIS A 123 -13.74 14.97 -6.95
N ARG A 124 -13.26 14.46 -5.82
CA ARG A 124 -13.68 14.86 -4.46
C ARG A 124 -13.11 16.21 -3.99
N PHE A 125 -12.53 16.98 -4.88
CA PHE A 125 -11.92 18.30 -4.65
C PHE A 125 -10.65 18.26 -3.79
N TYR A 126 -10.78 17.98 -2.49
CA TYR A 126 -9.64 17.74 -1.60
C TYR A 126 -9.06 16.34 -1.85
N ARG A 127 -7.74 16.25 -1.88
CA ARG A 127 -7.01 15.05 -2.32
C ARG A 127 -6.07 14.57 -1.23
N GLY A 128 -5.79 13.26 -1.25
CA GLY A 128 -4.79 12.66 -0.37
C GLY A 128 -5.25 12.55 1.09
N GLY A 129 -4.28 12.46 1.98
CA GLY A 129 -4.48 12.18 3.40
C GLY A 129 -4.61 10.68 3.67
N GLU A 130 -4.20 10.30 4.86
CA GLU A 130 -4.10 8.93 5.35
C GLU A 130 -5.44 8.18 5.25
N VAL A 131 -6.55 8.80 5.63
CA VAL A 131 -7.88 8.16 5.63
C VAL A 131 -8.38 7.89 4.22
N LEU A 132 -8.34 8.91 3.34
CA LEU A 132 -8.85 8.78 1.97
C LEU A 132 -7.98 7.81 1.16
N MET A 133 -6.66 7.94 1.26
CA MET A 133 -5.75 7.08 0.52
C MET A 133 -5.84 5.64 1.01
N SER A 134 -6.04 5.39 2.31
CA SER A 134 -6.25 4.02 2.81
C SER A 134 -7.54 3.37 2.33
N ALA A 135 -8.63 4.12 2.33
CA ALA A 135 -9.90 3.65 1.78
C ALA A 135 -9.79 3.35 0.28
N MET A 136 -9.06 4.21 -0.45
CA MET A 136 -8.79 4.01 -1.87
C MET A 136 -7.95 2.75 -2.12
N SER A 137 -6.93 2.49 -1.32
CA SER A 137 -6.08 1.30 -1.46
C SER A 137 -6.88 0.02 -1.36
N GLY A 138 -7.76 -0.10 -0.35
CA GLY A 138 -8.59 -1.30 -0.18
C GLY A 138 -9.50 -1.57 -1.38
N VAL A 139 -10.05 -0.52 -2.00
CA VAL A 139 -10.84 -0.66 -3.24
C VAL A 139 -9.93 -0.99 -4.42
N ASP A 140 -8.84 -0.27 -4.61
CA ASP A 140 -7.92 -0.46 -5.74
C ASP A 140 -7.40 -1.90 -5.80
N ILE A 141 -6.96 -2.44 -4.65
CA ILE A 141 -6.50 -3.82 -4.52
C ILE A 141 -7.62 -4.81 -4.91
N ALA A 142 -8.84 -4.60 -4.40
CA ALA A 142 -9.98 -5.46 -4.73
C ALA A 142 -10.37 -5.40 -6.22
N LEU A 143 -10.25 -4.24 -6.86
CA LEU A 143 -10.52 -4.10 -8.29
C LEU A 143 -9.46 -4.79 -9.15
N TRP A 144 -8.19 -4.74 -8.74
CA TRP A 144 -7.11 -5.52 -9.39
C TRP A 144 -7.33 -7.02 -9.22
N ASP A 145 -7.77 -7.46 -8.05
CA ASP A 145 -8.13 -8.85 -7.80
C ASP A 145 -9.28 -9.30 -8.73
N ILE A 146 -10.35 -8.51 -8.84
CA ILE A 146 -11.44 -8.75 -9.80
C ILE A 146 -10.90 -8.84 -11.23
N LYS A 147 -10.07 -7.88 -11.65
CA LYS A 147 -9.56 -7.83 -13.02
C LYS A 147 -8.73 -9.07 -13.36
N GLY A 148 -7.83 -9.48 -12.46
CA GLY A 148 -7.04 -10.70 -12.65
C GLY A 148 -7.91 -11.96 -12.68
N LYS A 149 -8.90 -12.08 -11.77
CA LYS A 149 -9.87 -13.19 -11.76
C LYS A 149 -10.68 -13.23 -13.05
N VAL A 150 -11.28 -12.11 -13.45
CA VAL A 150 -12.08 -12.00 -14.68
C VAL A 150 -11.24 -12.43 -15.88
N LEU A 151 -9.99 -11.97 -16.00
CA LEU A 151 -9.11 -12.26 -17.14
C LEU A 151 -8.37 -13.60 -17.03
N GLY A 152 -8.48 -14.31 -15.90
CA GLY A 152 -7.82 -15.59 -15.67
C GLY A 152 -6.30 -15.51 -15.54
N VAL A 153 -5.75 -14.38 -15.09
CA VAL A 153 -4.31 -14.15 -14.96
C VAL A 153 -3.95 -13.49 -13.62
N PRO A 154 -2.75 -13.72 -13.08
CA PRO A 154 -2.29 -13.03 -11.88
C PRO A 154 -2.09 -11.53 -12.14
N VAL A 155 -2.21 -10.71 -11.10
CA VAL A 155 -2.08 -9.25 -11.23
C VAL A 155 -0.73 -8.83 -11.81
N TRP A 156 0.39 -9.47 -11.45
CA TRP A 156 1.71 -9.12 -12.01
C TRP A 156 1.80 -9.28 -13.53
N GLU A 157 1.01 -10.17 -14.14
CA GLU A 157 0.93 -10.30 -15.60
C GLU A 157 0.28 -9.05 -16.21
N LEU A 158 -0.78 -8.55 -15.57
CA LEU A 158 -1.48 -7.32 -15.99
C LEU A 158 -0.64 -6.05 -15.76
N LEU A 159 0.32 -6.08 -14.83
CA LEU A 159 1.25 -4.99 -14.55
C LEU A 159 2.44 -4.93 -15.55
N GLY A 160 2.38 -5.70 -16.64
CA GLY A 160 3.41 -5.72 -17.68
C GLY A 160 4.30 -6.96 -17.66
N GLY A 161 3.95 -7.96 -16.85
CA GLY A 161 4.71 -9.20 -16.71
C GLY A 161 5.74 -9.14 -15.59
N LYS A 162 6.29 -10.31 -15.28
CA LYS A 162 7.33 -10.47 -14.26
C LYS A 162 8.71 -10.04 -14.76
N VAL A 163 9.50 -9.46 -13.86
CA VAL A 163 10.93 -9.20 -14.04
C VAL A 163 11.79 -9.99 -13.06
N ARG A 164 11.16 -10.77 -12.16
CA ARG A 164 11.78 -11.70 -11.22
C ARG A 164 10.85 -12.88 -10.91
N GLU A 165 11.42 -14.00 -10.48
CA GLU A 165 10.67 -15.22 -10.10
C GLU A 165 10.37 -15.32 -8.59
N ARG A 166 11.01 -14.47 -7.79
CA ARG A 166 10.91 -14.48 -6.34
C ARG A 166 11.13 -13.08 -5.78
N CYS A 167 10.44 -12.76 -4.69
CA CYS A 167 10.62 -11.53 -3.94
C CYS A 167 11.25 -11.86 -2.59
N ASP A 168 12.36 -11.21 -2.25
CA ASP A 168 12.95 -11.33 -0.92
C ASP A 168 12.02 -10.73 0.14
N VAL A 169 11.99 -11.35 1.31
CA VAL A 169 11.19 -10.91 2.45
C VAL A 169 12.02 -10.84 3.72
N TYR A 170 11.65 -9.94 4.63
CA TYR A 170 12.20 -9.88 5.98
C TYR A 170 11.09 -10.02 7.03
N GLY A 171 11.45 -10.63 8.16
CA GLY A 171 10.57 -10.79 9.32
C GLY A 171 10.97 -9.85 10.45
N TRP A 172 10.08 -9.63 11.42
CA TRP A 172 10.37 -8.71 12.52
C TRP A 172 10.78 -9.42 13.81
N VAL A 173 11.70 -8.80 14.58
CA VAL A 173 12.18 -9.26 15.89
C VAL A 173 12.31 -8.12 16.91
N GLY A 174 12.17 -8.43 18.19
CA GLY A 174 12.56 -7.58 19.32
C GLY A 174 11.41 -7.02 20.15
N GLY A 175 10.36 -6.53 19.53
CA GLY A 175 9.31 -5.77 20.22
C GLY A 175 9.52 -4.26 20.11
N ASP A 176 8.45 -3.50 20.37
CA ASP A 176 8.53 -2.03 20.53
C ASP A 176 9.56 -1.64 21.60
N ARG A 177 9.76 -2.54 22.56
CA ARG A 177 10.87 -2.53 23.52
C ARG A 177 11.78 -3.72 23.21
N PRO A 178 12.87 -3.52 22.45
CA PRO A 178 13.69 -4.62 21.94
C PRO A 178 14.28 -5.50 23.04
N SER A 179 13.76 -6.72 23.17
CA SER A 179 14.28 -7.77 24.04
C SER A 179 14.30 -9.11 23.29
N ASP A 180 15.13 -10.05 23.76
CA ASP A 180 15.23 -11.41 23.22
C ASP A 180 15.48 -11.49 21.69
N VAL A 181 16.06 -10.43 21.10
CA VAL A 181 16.26 -10.30 19.65
C VAL A 181 17.06 -11.44 19.05
N ALA A 182 18.07 -11.95 19.77
CA ALA A 182 18.91 -13.05 19.32
C ALA A 182 18.13 -14.36 19.24
N GLU A 183 17.26 -14.64 20.22
CA GLU A 183 16.45 -15.86 20.22
C GLU A 183 15.37 -15.79 19.13
N GLN A 184 14.69 -14.64 19.02
CA GLN A 184 13.71 -14.42 17.96
C GLN A 184 14.37 -14.49 16.57
N ALA A 185 15.58 -13.98 16.40
CA ALA A 185 16.33 -14.07 15.14
C ALA A 185 16.65 -15.52 14.76
N LYS A 186 16.97 -16.41 15.71
CA LYS A 186 17.12 -17.85 15.44
C LYS A 186 15.80 -18.46 14.95
N VAL A 187 14.70 -18.13 15.61
CA VAL A 187 13.36 -18.58 15.21
C VAL A 187 13.02 -18.09 13.79
N ARG A 188 13.36 -16.85 13.44
CA ARG A 188 13.18 -16.34 12.05
C ARG A 188 14.05 -17.08 11.06
N LYS A 189 15.30 -17.39 11.41
CA LYS A 189 16.19 -18.18 10.57
C LYS A 189 15.65 -19.59 10.31
N GLU A 190 15.09 -20.23 11.34
CA GLU A 190 14.43 -21.54 11.21
C GLU A 190 13.16 -21.48 10.34
N GLN A 191 12.47 -20.33 10.32
CA GLN A 191 11.36 -20.06 9.39
C GLN A 191 11.82 -19.77 7.96
N GLY A 192 13.13 -19.77 7.68
CA GLY A 192 13.68 -19.56 6.36
C GLY A 192 14.06 -18.11 6.02
N PHE A 193 13.88 -17.16 6.95
CA PHE A 193 14.28 -15.77 6.71
C PHE A 193 15.80 -15.62 6.64
N ARG A 194 16.26 -14.75 5.73
CA ARG A 194 17.65 -14.26 5.65
C ARG A 194 17.85 -12.86 6.22
N PHE A 195 16.74 -12.13 6.38
CA PHE A 195 16.70 -10.73 6.78
C PHE A 195 15.70 -10.54 7.91
N VAL A 196 16.02 -9.70 8.88
CA VAL A 196 15.10 -9.27 9.93
C VAL A 196 15.10 -7.76 10.13
N LYS A 197 13.96 -7.21 10.55
CA LYS A 197 13.84 -5.84 11.07
C LYS A 197 13.74 -5.88 12.58
N MET A 198 14.39 -4.91 13.23
CA MET A 198 14.30 -4.71 14.67
C MET A 198 14.25 -3.21 14.96
N ASN A 199 13.55 -2.83 16.02
CA ASN A 199 13.62 -1.45 16.48
C ASN A 199 15.02 -1.16 17.03
N ALA A 200 15.55 0.00 16.69
CA ALA A 200 16.85 0.44 17.18
C ALA A 200 16.79 0.64 18.69
N THR A 201 15.93 1.56 19.14
CA THR A 201 15.68 1.90 20.53
C THR A 201 14.24 1.60 20.92
N GLU A 202 13.94 1.66 22.21
CA GLU A 202 12.56 1.94 22.64
C GLU A 202 12.23 3.43 22.43
N SER A 203 11.28 3.99 23.20
CA SER A 203 10.99 5.42 23.18
C SER A 203 12.22 6.25 23.54
N ILE A 204 12.61 7.16 22.64
CA ILE A 204 13.67 8.14 22.87
C ILE A 204 13.08 9.54 23.02
N GLY A 205 13.67 10.37 23.89
CA GLY A 205 13.34 11.78 24.01
C GLY A 205 13.84 12.61 22.83
N TRP A 206 13.45 13.90 22.80
CA TRP A 206 13.95 14.86 21.80
C TRP A 206 15.47 15.03 21.84
N LEU A 207 16.03 14.95 23.05
CA LEU A 207 17.45 14.87 23.29
C LEU A 207 17.66 13.84 24.39
N ASP A 208 18.39 12.78 24.06
CA ASP A 208 18.72 11.71 24.98
C ASP A 208 20.23 11.47 25.02
N SER A 209 20.67 10.73 26.03
CA SER A 209 22.07 10.33 26.14
C SER A 209 22.47 9.48 24.93
N PRO A 210 23.62 9.73 24.27
CA PRO A 210 24.13 8.85 23.22
C PRO A 210 24.28 7.38 23.66
N HIS A 211 24.44 7.14 24.96
CA HIS A 211 24.46 5.79 25.55
C HIS A 211 23.16 5.00 25.34
N ALA A 212 22.04 5.66 25.02
CA ALA A 212 20.80 4.98 24.65
C ALA A 212 20.97 4.08 23.39
N LEU A 213 22.02 4.32 22.59
CA LEU A 213 22.34 3.53 21.40
C LEU A 213 23.27 2.34 21.69
N ASP A 214 23.90 2.26 22.87
CA ASP A 214 24.89 1.21 23.18
C ASP A 214 24.26 -0.19 23.10
N ASP A 215 23.06 -0.35 23.64
CA ASP A 215 22.33 -1.61 23.57
C ASP A 215 21.89 -1.95 22.14
N THR A 216 21.63 -0.95 21.30
CA THR A 216 21.32 -1.14 19.88
C THR A 216 22.49 -1.79 19.16
N VAL A 217 23.70 -1.26 19.37
CA VAL A 217 24.94 -1.79 18.78
C VAL A 217 25.18 -3.23 19.24
N LYS A 218 24.95 -3.51 20.53
CA LYS A 218 25.09 -4.85 21.08
C LYS A 218 24.09 -5.84 20.47
N ARG A 219 22.79 -5.49 20.47
CA ARG A 219 21.72 -6.29 19.87
C ARG A 219 21.99 -6.60 18.40
N LEU A 220 22.43 -5.60 17.64
CA LEU A 220 22.79 -5.78 16.24
C LEU A 220 23.92 -6.79 16.04
N ALA A 221 24.97 -6.70 16.86
CA ALA A 221 26.10 -7.62 16.80
C ALA A 221 25.66 -9.07 17.11
N GLU A 222 24.76 -9.24 18.08
CA GLU A 222 24.20 -10.56 18.44
C GLU A 222 23.38 -11.17 17.30
N VAL A 223 22.51 -10.38 16.65
CA VAL A 223 21.70 -10.86 15.51
C VAL A 223 22.60 -11.26 14.34
N LYS A 224 23.58 -10.43 13.98
CA LYS A 224 24.53 -10.74 12.90
C LYS A 224 25.38 -11.97 13.15
N ALA A 225 25.76 -12.22 14.41
CA ALA A 225 26.54 -13.41 14.77
C ALA A 225 25.78 -14.73 14.50
N ILE A 226 24.45 -14.68 14.37
CA ILE A 226 23.61 -15.82 13.99
C ILE A 226 23.64 -16.07 12.47
N GLY A 227 24.19 -15.14 11.68
CA GLY A 227 24.25 -15.22 10.22
C GLY A 227 22.93 -14.87 9.56
N ILE A 228 22.18 -13.94 10.15
CA ILE A 228 21.00 -13.29 9.57
C ILE A 228 21.29 -11.79 9.52
N ASP A 229 20.92 -11.14 8.43
CA ASP A 229 21.12 -9.70 8.29
C ASP A 229 19.98 -8.96 8.98
N ALA A 230 20.31 -7.91 9.72
CA ALA A 230 19.36 -6.98 10.31
C ALA A 230 19.76 -5.55 9.94
N GLY A 231 18.86 -4.58 10.14
CA GLY A 231 19.16 -3.15 9.99
C GLY A 231 20.58 -2.79 10.44
N LEU A 232 21.25 -1.90 9.69
CA LEU A 232 22.72 -1.72 9.61
C LEU A 232 23.51 -3.00 9.27
N PRO A 233 24.12 -3.18 8.08
CA PRO A 233 24.26 -2.24 6.96
C PRO A 233 23.12 -2.32 5.93
N PHE A 234 21.97 -2.92 6.30
CA PHE A 234 20.86 -3.11 5.37
C PHE A 234 20.16 -1.78 5.01
N PHE A 235 19.61 -1.09 6.01
CA PHE A 235 19.23 0.33 5.97
C PHE A 235 18.92 0.84 7.38
N ILE A 236 18.80 2.16 7.55
CA ILE A 236 18.10 2.82 8.67
C ILE A 236 16.75 3.33 8.17
N GLU A 237 15.68 2.97 8.86
CA GLU A 237 14.29 3.30 8.51
C GLU A 237 13.81 4.49 9.34
N GLU A 238 13.17 5.46 8.68
CA GLU A 238 12.54 6.66 9.28
C GLU A 238 13.41 7.36 10.35
N PRO A 239 14.67 7.73 10.05
CA PRO A 239 15.54 8.37 11.05
C PRO A 239 15.06 9.77 11.47
N LEU A 240 14.20 10.39 10.66
CA LEU A 240 13.52 11.65 10.94
C LEU A 240 12.06 11.53 10.48
N LEU A 241 11.18 12.31 11.10
CA LEU A 241 9.77 12.39 10.71
C LEU A 241 9.61 12.98 9.29
N PRO A 242 8.54 12.60 8.56
CA PRO A 242 8.19 13.23 7.30
C PRO A 242 8.02 14.74 7.42
N GLY A 243 8.51 15.48 6.41
CA GLY A 243 8.47 16.94 6.34
C GLY A 243 9.85 17.60 6.43
N HIS A 244 10.84 16.86 6.93
CA HIS A 244 12.21 17.33 7.17
C HIS A 244 13.19 16.96 6.05
N VAL A 245 12.86 17.33 4.81
CA VAL A 245 13.63 16.93 3.60
C VAL A 245 15.08 17.42 3.64
N ASN A 246 15.31 18.66 4.09
CA ASN A 246 16.65 19.26 4.12
C ASN A 246 17.50 18.65 5.24
N GLU A 247 16.90 18.41 6.40
CA GLU A 247 17.58 17.80 7.54
C GLU A 247 17.92 16.34 7.26
N LEU A 248 17.03 15.62 6.56
CA LEU A 248 17.32 14.26 6.11
C LEU A 248 18.48 14.25 5.11
N LYS A 249 18.56 15.25 4.21
CA LYS A 249 19.70 15.41 3.31
C LYS A 249 21.00 15.71 4.07
N ASP A 250 20.94 16.53 5.11
CA ASP A 250 22.10 16.79 5.98
C ASP A 250 22.57 15.53 6.70
N LEU A 251 21.64 14.65 7.11
CA LEU A 251 21.96 13.34 7.68
C LEU A 251 22.55 12.41 6.63
N TYR A 252 21.93 12.32 5.45
CA TYR A 252 22.37 11.50 4.31
C TYR A 252 23.84 11.80 3.95
N ASN A 253 24.21 13.09 3.90
CA ASN A 253 25.59 13.52 3.62
C ASN A 253 26.62 13.17 4.70
N LYS A 254 26.19 12.70 5.88
CA LYS A 254 27.05 12.40 7.04
C LYS A 254 27.16 10.90 7.32
N THR A 255 26.48 10.06 6.56
CA THR A 255 26.44 8.61 6.76
C THR A 255 26.73 7.86 5.48
N ASN A 256 27.23 6.63 5.61
CA ASN A 256 27.36 5.67 4.50
C ASN A 256 26.34 4.53 4.61
N ILE A 257 25.36 4.68 5.51
CA ILE A 257 24.33 3.69 5.76
C ILE A 257 23.12 4.05 4.89
N PRO A 258 22.54 3.08 4.15
CA PRO A 258 21.36 3.36 3.34
C PRO A 258 20.19 3.89 4.17
N ILE A 259 19.47 4.88 3.67
CA ILE A 259 18.30 5.49 4.31
C ILE A 259 17.03 5.01 3.61
N ALA A 260 16.10 4.47 4.40
CA ALA A 260 14.77 4.08 3.97
C ALA A 260 13.70 4.97 4.64
N LEU A 261 12.68 5.37 3.87
CA LEU A 261 11.57 6.21 4.33
C LEU A 261 10.37 5.97 3.42
N GLY A 262 9.15 6.19 3.91
CA GLY A 262 7.98 6.25 3.04
C GLY A 262 6.69 5.68 3.63
N GLU A 263 6.73 5.04 4.80
CA GLU A 263 5.55 4.40 5.39
C GLU A 263 4.44 5.43 5.67
N ARG A 264 4.84 6.67 5.94
CA ARG A 264 3.97 7.83 6.23
C ARG A 264 3.74 8.75 5.02
N LEU A 265 4.10 8.30 3.81
CA LEU A 265 3.90 9.06 2.56
C LEU A 265 2.79 8.39 1.73
N PHE A 266 1.74 9.14 1.41
CA PHE A 266 0.50 8.55 0.89
C PHE A 266 0.35 8.64 -0.63
N THR A 267 1.10 9.53 -1.28
CA THR A 267 0.99 9.79 -2.72
C THR A 267 2.36 10.02 -3.33
N ARG A 268 2.47 9.87 -4.66
CA ARG A 268 3.71 10.25 -5.38
C ARG A 268 4.12 11.72 -5.17
N LEU A 269 3.19 12.59 -4.78
CA LEU A 269 3.48 14.00 -4.51
C LEU A 269 4.21 14.17 -3.18
N ASP A 270 3.92 13.32 -2.21
CA ASP A 270 4.58 13.31 -0.91
C ASP A 270 6.00 12.72 -1.03
N VAL A 271 6.18 11.75 -1.94
CA VAL A 271 7.47 11.10 -2.24
C VAL A 271 8.42 12.01 -3.01
N ARG A 272 7.89 12.79 -3.97
CA ARG A 272 8.68 13.58 -4.92
C ARG A 272 9.79 14.44 -4.28
N PRO A 273 9.55 15.21 -3.20
CA PRO A 273 10.59 16.06 -2.60
C PRO A 273 11.83 15.30 -2.12
N TYR A 274 11.67 14.06 -1.62
CA TYR A 274 12.77 13.24 -1.13
C TYR A 274 13.63 12.69 -2.28
N LEU A 275 12.97 12.29 -3.38
CA LEU A 275 13.65 11.86 -4.60
C LEU A 275 14.43 13.02 -5.23
N GLU A 276 13.81 14.19 -5.38
CA GLU A 276 14.47 15.39 -5.94
C GLU A 276 15.63 15.89 -5.06
N ALA A 277 15.53 15.72 -3.74
CA ALA A 277 16.60 16.06 -2.81
C ALA A 277 17.76 15.06 -2.85
N GLY A 278 17.53 13.81 -3.26
CA GLY A 278 18.51 12.73 -3.24
C GLY A 278 18.92 12.36 -1.81
N CYS A 279 17.96 12.16 -0.92
CA CYS A 279 18.20 11.91 0.51
C CYS A 279 17.67 10.57 1.03
N ILE A 280 17.28 9.66 0.14
CA ILE A 280 16.85 8.29 0.45
C ILE A 280 17.42 7.33 -0.58
N ASP A 281 17.70 6.09 -0.16
CA ASP A 281 18.13 5.00 -1.04
C ASP A 281 17.00 3.99 -1.29
N LEU A 282 16.03 3.94 -0.37
CA LEU A 282 14.86 3.07 -0.44
C LEU A 282 13.58 3.85 -0.15
N ILE A 283 12.57 3.69 -1.01
CA ILE A 283 11.21 4.17 -0.75
C ILE A 283 10.35 3.02 -0.22
N GLN A 284 9.61 3.26 0.86
CA GLN A 284 8.80 2.27 1.57
C GLN A 284 7.31 2.63 1.57
N PRO A 285 6.64 2.76 0.42
CA PRO A 285 5.21 3.05 0.41
C PRO A 285 4.47 1.86 1.05
N ASP A 286 3.58 2.15 1.99
CA ASP A 286 2.63 1.14 2.45
C ASP A 286 1.52 0.99 1.41
N ILE A 287 1.33 -0.21 0.86
CA ILE A 287 0.37 -0.41 -0.23
C ILE A 287 -1.09 -0.20 0.19
N ALA A 288 -1.42 -0.42 1.47
CA ALA A 288 -2.72 -0.16 2.04
C ALA A 288 -2.92 1.33 2.38
N HIS A 289 -1.89 2.16 2.41
CA HIS A 289 -2.01 3.61 2.63
C HIS A 289 -1.67 4.47 1.39
N ALA A 290 -0.88 3.95 0.47
CA ALA A 290 -0.35 4.68 -0.68
C ALA A 290 -1.17 4.45 -1.95
N GLY A 291 -2.51 4.37 -1.83
CA GLY A 291 -3.44 4.27 -2.95
C GLY A 291 -3.44 2.94 -3.70
N GLY A 292 -3.06 1.84 -3.04
CA GLY A 292 -3.14 0.50 -3.60
C GLY A 292 -2.07 0.19 -4.64
N ILE A 293 -2.31 -0.84 -5.44
CA ILE A 293 -1.41 -1.33 -6.49
C ILE A 293 -1.18 -0.25 -7.54
N SER A 294 -2.23 0.47 -7.93
CA SER A 294 -2.16 1.48 -9.00
C SER A 294 -1.19 2.62 -8.67
N GLU A 295 -1.23 3.13 -7.45
CA GLU A 295 -0.41 4.27 -7.05
C GLU A 295 0.98 3.83 -6.60
N THR A 296 1.09 2.72 -5.86
CA THR A 296 2.36 2.13 -5.45
C THR A 296 3.23 1.77 -6.66
N LYS A 297 2.65 1.21 -7.73
CA LYS A 297 3.38 0.94 -8.98
C LYS A 297 3.94 2.22 -9.62
N LYS A 298 3.16 3.30 -9.61
CA LYS A 298 3.59 4.60 -10.16
C LYS A 298 4.66 5.26 -9.28
N ILE A 299 4.59 5.11 -7.95
CA ILE A 299 5.65 5.54 -7.03
C ILE A 299 6.95 4.78 -7.34
N ALA A 300 6.87 3.46 -7.52
CA ALA A 300 8.03 2.65 -7.83
C ALA A 300 8.72 3.05 -9.15
N ILE A 301 7.94 3.27 -10.22
CA ILE A 301 8.43 3.76 -11.51
C ILE A 301 9.05 5.16 -11.37
N MET A 302 8.48 6.02 -10.53
CA MET A 302 9.07 7.34 -10.26
C MET A 302 10.42 7.22 -9.55
N ALA A 303 10.52 6.37 -8.52
CA ALA A 303 11.76 6.12 -7.78
C ALA A 303 12.86 5.49 -8.66
N GLU A 304 12.50 4.64 -9.62
CA GLU A 304 13.44 4.05 -10.58
C GLU A 304 14.22 5.11 -11.37
N ALA A 305 13.60 6.25 -11.68
CA ALA A 305 14.27 7.36 -12.38
C ALA A 305 15.36 8.07 -11.55
N TYR A 306 15.46 7.76 -10.25
CA TYR A 306 16.43 8.33 -9.30
C TYR A 306 17.39 7.27 -8.74
N ASP A 307 17.39 6.04 -9.29
CA ASP A 307 18.14 4.89 -8.76
C ASP A 307 17.78 4.56 -7.29
N VAL A 308 16.54 4.84 -6.89
CA VAL A 308 16.01 4.52 -5.55
C VAL A 308 15.28 3.17 -5.59
N GLY A 309 15.61 2.28 -4.65
CA GLY A 309 14.99 0.97 -4.52
C GLY A 309 13.58 1.03 -3.91
N LEU A 310 12.71 0.08 -4.27
CA LEU A 310 11.39 -0.10 -3.67
C LEU A 310 11.45 -1.18 -2.60
N ALA A 311 11.05 -0.85 -1.38
CA ALA A 311 10.88 -1.81 -0.28
C ALA A 311 9.53 -1.61 0.42
N PRO A 312 8.41 -2.16 -0.08
CA PRO A 312 7.08 -1.84 0.43
C PRO A 312 6.97 -2.10 1.93
N HIS A 313 6.44 -1.11 2.66
CA HIS A 313 6.04 -1.27 4.05
C HIS A 313 4.79 -2.15 4.07
N CYS A 314 4.81 -3.23 4.87
CA CYS A 314 3.71 -4.19 4.88
C CYS A 314 3.59 -4.95 6.22
N PRO A 315 3.40 -4.26 7.35
CA PRO A 315 3.12 -4.89 8.65
C PRO A 315 1.68 -5.45 8.76
N LEU A 316 1.02 -5.65 7.63
CA LEU A 316 -0.43 -5.78 7.48
C LEU A 316 -0.87 -7.22 7.19
N GLY A 317 -2.11 -7.39 6.73
CA GLY A 317 -2.72 -8.67 6.42
C GLY A 317 -2.29 -9.28 5.07
N PRO A 318 -2.86 -10.45 4.74
CA PRO A 318 -2.47 -11.23 3.56
C PRO A 318 -2.79 -10.54 2.24
N LEU A 319 -3.78 -9.66 2.23
CA LEU A 319 -4.23 -8.95 1.04
C LEU A 319 -3.26 -7.83 0.66
N ALA A 320 -2.87 -7.00 1.62
CA ALA A 320 -1.80 -6.02 1.42
C ALA A 320 -0.48 -6.72 1.03
N PHE A 321 -0.13 -7.82 1.71
CA PHE A 321 1.09 -8.56 1.40
C PHE A 321 1.09 -9.15 -0.03
N ALA A 322 0.01 -9.82 -0.46
CA ALA A 322 -0.11 -10.30 -1.83
C ALA A 322 0.00 -9.16 -2.86
N ALA A 323 -0.68 -8.04 -2.60
CA ALA A 323 -0.64 -6.87 -3.47
C ALA A 323 0.79 -6.30 -3.60
N SER A 324 1.53 -6.20 -2.49
CA SER A 324 2.94 -5.77 -2.46
C SER A 324 3.83 -6.70 -3.27
N LEU A 325 3.60 -8.02 -3.18
CA LEU A 325 4.33 -9.01 -3.98
C LEU A 325 4.05 -8.85 -5.48
N HIS A 326 2.80 -8.62 -5.91
CA HIS A 326 2.48 -8.37 -7.33
C HIS A 326 3.18 -7.13 -7.90
N VAL A 327 3.25 -6.05 -7.12
CA VAL A 327 4.07 -4.89 -7.48
C VAL A 327 5.55 -5.30 -7.53
N GLY A 328 6.03 -6.03 -6.52
CA GLY A 328 7.39 -6.54 -6.45
C GLY A 328 7.79 -7.39 -7.66
N PHE A 329 6.97 -8.35 -8.10
CA PHE A 329 7.29 -9.22 -9.24
C PHE A 329 7.45 -8.47 -10.56
N SER A 330 6.76 -7.34 -10.73
CA SER A 330 6.71 -6.57 -11.98
C SER A 330 7.64 -5.34 -12.02
N THR A 331 8.41 -5.08 -10.95
CA THR A 331 9.09 -3.78 -10.75
C THR A 331 10.61 -3.92 -10.67
N PRO A 332 11.42 -3.41 -11.63
CA PRO A 332 12.86 -3.66 -11.67
C PRO A 332 13.62 -3.24 -10.41
N ASN A 333 13.31 -2.08 -9.83
CA ASN A 333 13.95 -1.55 -8.62
C ASN A 333 13.42 -2.14 -7.29
N PHE A 334 12.58 -3.19 -7.30
CA PHE A 334 12.19 -3.87 -6.06
C PHE A 334 13.39 -4.54 -5.37
N VAL A 335 13.51 -4.31 -4.06
CA VAL A 335 14.59 -4.79 -3.21
C VAL A 335 14.11 -5.89 -2.26
N ILE A 336 13.14 -5.59 -1.40
CA ILE A 336 12.66 -6.52 -0.36
C ILE A 336 11.26 -6.10 0.12
N CYS A 337 10.45 -7.02 0.66
CA CYS A 337 9.15 -6.71 1.26
C CYS A 337 9.10 -7.11 2.74
N GLU A 338 8.48 -6.27 3.57
CA GLU A 338 8.15 -6.66 4.94
C GLU A 338 7.11 -7.78 4.96
N MET A 339 7.25 -8.73 5.90
CA MET A 339 6.27 -9.78 6.14
C MET A 339 5.88 -9.83 7.61
N SER A 340 4.58 -9.71 7.88
CA SER A 340 3.98 -9.65 9.22
C SER A 340 3.80 -11.02 9.92
N LEU A 341 4.40 -12.09 9.38
CA LEU A 341 4.22 -13.45 9.90
C LEU A 341 4.69 -13.55 11.37
N LYS A 342 3.82 -14.00 12.27
CA LYS A 342 4.07 -14.12 13.72
C LYS A 342 4.64 -12.84 14.32
N MET A 343 4.12 -11.69 13.92
CA MET A 343 4.54 -10.42 14.49
C MET A 343 4.04 -10.27 15.93
N HIS A 344 4.80 -9.59 16.78
CA HIS A 344 4.57 -9.54 18.22
C HIS A 344 3.21 -8.95 18.65
N TYR A 345 2.63 -8.07 17.84
CA TYR A 345 1.29 -7.50 18.08
C TYR A 345 0.14 -8.26 17.39
N ASN A 346 0.42 -9.34 16.67
CA ASN A 346 -0.62 -10.19 16.09
C ASN A 346 -1.26 -11.05 17.18
N VAL A 347 -2.30 -10.53 17.83
CA VAL A 347 -3.03 -11.23 18.90
C VAL A 347 -4.24 -11.97 18.34
N GLY A 348 -4.30 -13.28 18.59
CA GLY A 348 -5.43 -14.15 18.24
C GLY A 348 -5.47 -14.57 16.77
N LYS A 349 -4.98 -13.73 15.84
CA LYS A 349 -4.88 -14.00 14.41
C LYS A 349 -3.55 -13.48 13.87
N ASP A 350 -3.07 -14.17 12.85
CA ASP A 350 -1.79 -13.93 12.19
C ASP A 350 -1.95 -13.96 10.66
N LEU A 351 -0.93 -13.57 9.90
CA LEU A 351 -0.93 -13.36 8.44
C LEU A 351 -1.71 -14.44 7.65
N LEU A 352 -1.48 -15.71 8.00
CA LEU A 352 -2.04 -16.86 7.28
C LEU A 352 -3.44 -17.28 7.74
N SER A 353 -3.97 -16.69 8.81
CA SER A 353 -5.16 -17.20 9.52
C SER A 353 -6.44 -17.17 8.69
N TYR A 354 -6.53 -16.21 7.76
CA TYR A 354 -7.70 -16.00 6.92
C TYR A 354 -7.58 -16.66 5.55
N MET A 355 -6.47 -17.34 5.25
CA MET A 355 -6.20 -17.95 3.95
C MET A 355 -6.66 -19.41 3.90
N LEU A 356 -7.10 -19.84 2.72
CA LEU A 356 -7.37 -21.24 2.40
C LEU A 356 -6.17 -21.93 1.74
N ASN A 357 -5.25 -21.16 1.17
CA ASN A 357 -4.04 -21.62 0.49
C ASN A 357 -2.77 -20.96 1.07
N PRO A 358 -2.48 -21.10 2.38
CA PRO A 358 -1.37 -20.42 3.04
C PRO A 358 0.02 -20.77 2.48
N GLU A 359 0.17 -21.92 1.83
CA GLU A 359 1.42 -22.42 1.25
C GLU A 359 1.98 -21.52 0.14
N VAL A 360 1.17 -20.65 -0.46
CA VAL A 360 1.65 -19.67 -1.46
C VAL A 360 2.58 -18.61 -0.86
N PHE A 361 2.62 -18.51 0.48
CA PHE A 361 3.54 -17.66 1.23
C PHE A 361 4.65 -18.44 1.95
N ASP A 362 4.92 -19.67 1.54
CA ASP A 362 6.06 -20.42 2.06
C ASP A 362 7.39 -19.71 1.70
N ILE A 363 8.26 -19.60 2.70
CA ILE A 363 9.54 -18.89 2.59
C ILE A 363 10.61 -19.90 2.16
N GLU A 364 11.11 -19.74 0.94
CA GLU A 364 12.21 -20.53 0.42
C GLU A 364 13.48 -19.67 0.35
N ASN A 365 14.43 -19.94 1.25
CA ASN A 365 15.71 -19.21 1.32
C ASN A 365 15.53 -17.68 1.37
N GLY A 366 14.63 -17.21 2.22
CA GLY A 366 14.34 -15.79 2.46
C GLY A 366 13.50 -15.11 1.38
N SER A 367 12.89 -15.87 0.47
CA SER A 367 12.08 -15.33 -0.62
C SER A 367 10.73 -16.04 -0.73
N ILE A 368 9.74 -15.33 -1.28
CA ILE A 368 8.45 -15.87 -1.70
C ILE A 368 8.45 -16.02 -3.23
N GLY A 369 7.97 -17.18 -3.71
CA GLY A 369 7.81 -17.46 -5.14
C GLY A 369 6.66 -16.68 -5.78
N LEU A 370 6.57 -16.74 -7.12
CA LEU A 370 5.48 -16.11 -7.87
C LEU A 370 4.10 -16.60 -7.42
N LEU A 371 3.16 -15.66 -7.25
CA LEU A 371 1.75 -15.96 -7.09
C LEU A 371 1.12 -16.20 -8.47
N THR A 372 0.92 -17.45 -8.87
CA THR A 372 0.53 -17.81 -10.26
C THR A 372 -0.97 -17.90 -10.49
N ALA A 373 -1.78 -18.00 -9.43
CA ALA A 373 -3.22 -18.07 -9.54
C ALA A 373 -3.83 -16.71 -9.96
N PRO A 374 -5.01 -16.68 -10.61
CA PRO A 374 -5.66 -15.44 -11.05
C PRO A 374 -5.92 -14.44 -9.93
N GLY A 375 -5.93 -13.14 -10.28
CA GLY A 375 -6.14 -12.07 -9.31
C GLY A 375 -4.93 -11.90 -8.40
N LEU A 376 -5.17 -11.73 -7.09
CA LEU A 376 -4.09 -11.68 -6.12
C LEU A 376 -3.40 -13.03 -5.91
N GLY A 377 -3.97 -14.13 -6.42
CA GLY A 377 -3.39 -15.46 -6.28
C GLY A 377 -3.52 -16.06 -4.87
N ILE A 378 -4.35 -15.45 -4.01
CA ILE A 378 -4.69 -15.96 -2.69
C ILE A 378 -6.19 -16.26 -2.59
N GLU A 379 -6.53 -17.24 -1.79
CA GLU A 379 -7.90 -17.66 -1.48
C GLU A 379 -8.19 -17.39 0.00
N LEU A 380 -9.32 -16.73 0.28
CA LEU A 380 -9.70 -16.34 1.63
C LEU A 380 -10.89 -17.15 2.15
N ASN A 381 -10.89 -17.42 3.45
CA ASN A 381 -12.02 -18.01 4.15
C ASN A 381 -13.05 -16.92 4.49
N GLU A 382 -13.95 -16.65 3.53
CA GLU A 382 -14.98 -15.60 3.68
C GLU A 382 -15.90 -15.84 4.89
N ASP A 383 -16.27 -17.10 5.17
CA ASP A 383 -17.11 -17.44 6.33
C ASP A 383 -16.41 -17.10 7.66
N MET A 384 -15.11 -17.40 7.77
CA MET A 384 -14.31 -17.00 8.92
C MET A 384 -14.22 -15.48 9.02
N ILE A 385 -13.96 -14.77 7.92
CA ILE A 385 -13.87 -13.30 7.92
C ILE A 385 -15.19 -12.69 8.41
N ARG A 386 -16.33 -13.17 7.89
CA ARG A 386 -17.66 -12.69 8.31
C ARG A 386 -17.93 -12.95 9.79
N LYS A 387 -17.59 -14.15 10.27
CA LYS A 387 -17.72 -14.50 11.69
C LYS A 387 -16.85 -13.61 12.57
N GLU A 388 -15.58 -13.47 12.22
CA GLU A 388 -14.60 -12.67 12.97
C GLU A 388 -14.97 -11.19 12.98
N ALA A 389 -15.50 -10.66 11.87
CA ALA A 389 -15.97 -9.28 11.82
C ALA A 389 -17.22 -9.05 12.66
N ALA A 390 -18.13 -10.03 12.74
CA ALA A 390 -19.29 -9.96 13.62
C ALA A 390 -18.88 -9.98 15.10
N GLU A 391 -17.90 -10.81 15.46
CA GLU A 391 -17.33 -10.83 16.82
C GLU A 391 -16.53 -9.56 17.15
N ALA A 392 -15.75 -9.05 16.18
CA ALA A 392 -14.93 -7.85 16.35
C ALA A 392 -15.75 -6.56 16.42
N ALA A 393 -17.00 -6.55 15.93
CA ALA A 393 -17.91 -5.42 16.07
C ALA A 393 -18.28 -5.11 17.54
N GLU A 394 -18.06 -6.05 18.46
CA GLU A 394 -18.24 -5.86 19.90
C GLU A 394 -16.95 -5.35 20.60
N LEU A 395 -15.82 -5.29 19.89
CA LEU A 395 -14.54 -4.84 20.42
C LEU A 395 -14.35 -3.34 20.19
N GLU A 396 -13.65 -2.68 21.11
CA GLU A 396 -13.17 -1.34 20.86
C GLU A 396 -12.10 -1.38 19.74
N PRO A 397 -12.20 -0.51 18.72
CA PRO A 397 -11.17 -0.37 17.72
C PRO A 397 -9.82 -0.05 18.34
N TRP A 398 -8.77 -0.65 17.80
CA TRP A 398 -7.44 -0.44 18.33
C TRP A 398 -7.02 1.03 18.13
N ILE A 399 -6.54 1.65 19.20
CA ILE A 399 -5.96 3.00 19.20
C ILE A 399 -4.49 2.95 19.62
N ASN A 400 -3.70 3.90 19.13
CA ASN A 400 -2.30 4.00 19.47
C ASN A 400 -2.11 4.19 20.99
N PRO A 401 -1.21 3.41 21.63
CA PRO A 401 -0.83 3.67 23.01
C PRO A 401 -0.27 5.09 23.15
N LEU A 402 -0.69 5.80 24.20
CA LEU A 402 -0.14 7.12 24.51
C LEU A 402 1.23 6.95 25.18
N PHE A 403 2.28 7.42 24.51
CA PHE A 403 3.63 7.44 25.08
C PHE A 403 3.94 8.79 25.72
N ARG A 404 4.50 8.75 26.94
CA ARG A 404 5.01 9.92 27.65
C ARG A 404 6.45 9.67 28.08
N GLY A 405 7.30 10.69 27.94
CA GLY A 405 8.67 10.67 28.47
C GLY A 405 8.73 10.78 29.99
N GLU A 406 9.94 10.67 30.56
CA GLU A 406 10.18 10.84 32.00
C GLU A 406 9.73 12.22 32.53
N ASP A 407 9.78 13.24 31.66
CA ASP A 407 9.30 14.61 31.90
C ASP A 407 7.75 14.73 31.88
N GLY A 408 7.03 13.65 31.58
CA GLY A 408 5.58 13.62 31.43
C GLY A 408 5.06 14.18 30.10
N ALA A 409 5.94 14.64 29.20
CA ALA A 409 5.55 15.17 27.89
C ALA A 409 5.13 14.03 26.95
N MET A 410 4.11 14.28 26.12
CA MET A 410 3.67 13.34 25.08
C MET A 410 4.75 13.17 24.01
N ARG A 411 4.92 11.95 23.49
CA ARG A 411 5.86 11.62 22.41
C ARG A 411 5.09 11.27 21.14
N GLU A 412 5.74 11.54 20.00
CA GLU A 412 5.24 11.15 18.68
C GLU A 412 5.16 9.62 18.60
N TRP A 413 4.14 9.11 17.91
CA TRP A 413 3.99 7.68 17.62
C TRP A 413 4.87 7.25 16.44
#